data_AF-A0A350ES48-F1
#
_entry.id   AF-A0A350ES48-F1
#
_cell.length_a   1.000
_cell.length_b   1.000
_cell.length_c   1.000
_cell.angle_alpha   90.00
_cell.angle_beta   90.00
_cell.angle_gamma   90.00
#
_symmetry.space_group_name_H-M   'P 1'
#
loop_
_entity.id
_entity.type
_entity.pdbx_description
1 polymer ?
#
loop_
_entity_poly.entity_id
_entity_poly.type
_entity_poly.pdbx_seq_one_letter_code
_entity_poly.pdbx_strand_id
1 'polypeptide(L)'
;MKYANWLKETERFKHEHLTQRTGVVLNQLRIRGLYPDLPEIEGGRPAEGQLELRAGGFPIYYTTDGTDPRRFGGGVSPAARRLEGPVNLTAGTKVIARVHEKGEWGPVREFSGR
;
A
#
# COMPACT_ATOMS: atom_id res chain seq x y z
N MET A 1 10.71 -43.70 -9.07
CA MET A 1 9.62 -42.78 -9.48
C MET A 1 10.23 -41.49 -10.03
N LYS A 2 9.97 -41.13 -11.28
CA LYS A 2 10.62 -40.02 -12.01
C LYS A 2 10.26 -38.62 -11.49
N TYR A 3 9.18 -38.49 -10.71
CA TYR A 3 8.60 -37.20 -10.31
C TYR A 3 8.85 -36.78 -8.85
N ALA A 4 9.45 -37.65 -8.03
CA ALA A 4 9.62 -37.39 -6.60
C ALA A 4 10.57 -36.21 -6.30
N ASN A 5 11.68 -36.10 -7.05
CA ASN A 5 12.65 -35.00 -6.87
C ASN A 5 12.08 -33.67 -7.36
N TRP A 6 11.34 -33.67 -8.47
CA TRP A 6 10.68 -32.47 -8.97
C TRP A 6 9.65 -31.95 -7.98
N LEU A 7 8.79 -32.82 -7.43
CA LEU A 7 7.80 -32.43 -6.44
C LEU A 7 8.47 -31.82 -5.20
N LYS A 8 9.53 -32.45 -4.69
CA LYS A 8 10.32 -31.92 -3.56
C LYS A 8 10.89 -30.52 -3.85
N GLU A 9 11.46 -30.30 -5.02
CA GLU A 9 11.97 -28.97 -5.40
C GLU A 9 10.86 -27.95 -5.58
N THR A 10 9.69 -28.32 -6.11
CA THR A 10 8.55 -27.39 -6.21
C THR A 10 8.04 -26.97 -4.85
N GLU A 11 7.95 -27.88 -3.89
CA GLU A 11 7.52 -27.56 -2.52
C GLU A 11 8.56 -26.68 -1.82
N ARG A 12 9.85 -27.00 -1.97
CA ARG A 12 10.95 -26.16 -1.47
C ARG A 12 10.87 -24.74 -2.05
N PHE A 13 10.72 -24.63 -3.37
CA PHE A 13 10.66 -23.34 -4.04
C PHE A 13 9.46 -22.50 -3.58
N LYS A 14 8.27 -23.11 -3.44
CA LYS A 14 7.07 -22.43 -2.94
C LYS A 14 7.23 -21.96 -1.50
N HIS A 15 7.70 -22.83 -0.61
CA HIS A 15 7.66 -22.56 0.82
C HIS A 15 8.89 -21.80 1.33
N GLU A 16 10.06 -21.98 0.72
CA GLU A 16 11.30 -21.35 1.16
C GLU A 16 11.68 -20.16 0.27
N HIS A 17 11.67 -20.32 -1.06
CA HIS A 17 12.17 -19.28 -1.96
C HIS A 17 11.16 -18.16 -2.20
N LEU A 18 9.94 -18.50 -2.64
CA LEU A 18 8.93 -17.49 -2.98
C LEU A 18 8.50 -16.66 -1.78
N THR A 19 8.37 -17.28 -0.60
CA THR A 19 8.01 -16.59 0.66
C THR A 19 8.99 -15.45 0.99
N GLN A 20 10.28 -15.62 0.69
CA GLN A 20 11.32 -14.63 1.03
C GLN A 20 11.57 -13.61 -0.08
N ARG A 21 11.31 -13.97 -1.35
CA ARG A 21 11.73 -13.18 -2.51
C ARG A 21 11.16 -11.76 -2.53
N THR A 22 9.92 -11.59 -2.11
CA THR A 22 9.27 -10.26 -2.03
C THR A 22 10.04 -9.32 -1.11
N GLY A 23 10.42 -9.79 0.09
CA GLY A 23 11.19 -8.98 1.05
C GLY A 23 12.57 -8.59 0.51
N VAL A 24 13.25 -9.52 -0.15
CA VAL A 24 14.58 -9.28 -0.77
C VAL A 24 14.49 -8.19 -1.85
N VAL A 25 13.51 -8.29 -2.75
CA VAL A 25 13.36 -7.32 -3.85
C VAL A 25 12.97 -5.94 -3.31
N LEU A 26 12.02 -5.86 -2.36
CA LEU A 26 11.66 -4.59 -1.73
C LEU A 26 12.86 -3.94 -1.03
N ASN A 27 13.66 -4.72 -0.32
CA ASN A 27 14.89 -4.21 0.31
C ASN A 27 15.89 -3.67 -0.72
N GLN A 28 16.08 -4.39 -1.83
CA GLN A 28 16.95 -3.94 -2.93
C GLN A 28 16.47 -2.65 -3.60
N LEU A 29 15.15 -2.39 -3.63
CA LEU A 29 14.57 -1.15 -4.14
C LEU A 29 14.75 0.00 -3.14
N ARG A 30 14.52 -0.23 -1.85
CA ARG A 30 14.75 0.77 -0.78
C ARG A 30 16.19 1.23 -0.74
N ILE A 31 17.16 0.30 -0.77
CA ILE A 31 18.60 0.61 -0.79
C ILE A 31 18.99 1.50 -1.98
N ARG A 32 18.28 1.38 -3.11
CA ARG A 32 18.53 2.19 -4.31
C ARG A 32 17.68 3.46 -4.39
N GLY A 33 16.87 3.76 -3.37
CA GLY A 33 15.94 4.90 -3.38
C GLY A 33 14.81 4.76 -4.42
N LEU A 34 14.55 3.55 -4.90
CA LEU A 34 13.51 3.26 -5.89
C LEU A 34 12.15 2.91 -5.25
N TYR A 35 12.12 2.72 -3.94
CA TYR A 35 10.92 2.49 -3.16
C TYR A 35 11.00 3.27 -1.84
N PRO A 36 9.91 3.91 -1.39
CA PRO A 36 9.92 4.73 -0.18
C PRO A 36 10.28 3.95 1.09
N ASP A 37 10.86 4.63 2.07
CA ASP A 37 11.14 4.09 3.41
C ASP A 37 10.04 4.44 4.42
N LEU A 38 8.82 4.64 3.90
CA LEU A 38 7.61 4.91 4.68
C LEU A 38 6.73 3.65 4.76
N PRO A 39 5.96 3.48 5.86
CA PRO A 39 5.14 2.29 6.05
C PRO A 39 4.05 2.17 4.98
N GLU A 40 3.62 0.93 4.74
CA GLU A 40 2.40 0.68 3.98
C GLU A 40 1.16 1.06 4.80
N ILE A 41 0.10 1.50 4.10
CA ILE A 41 -1.18 1.77 4.73
C ILE A 41 -1.98 0.47 4.82
N GLU A 42 -2.36 0.13 6.05
CA GLU A 42 -3.35 -0.88 6.36
C GLU A 42 -4.75 -0.25 6.30
N GLY A 43 -5.71 -0.96 5.71
CA GLY A 43 -7.09 -0.52 5.61
C GLY A 43 -8.06 -1.56 6.15
N GLY A 44 -9.07 -1.11 6.87
CA GLY A 44 -10.12 -1.94 7.47
C GLY A 44 -11.50 -1.32 7.29
N ARG A 45 -12.55 -2.16 7.34
CA ARG A 45 -13.94 -1.72 7.25
C ARG A 45 -14.68 -2.11 8.53
N PRO A 46 -14.65 -1.26 9.56
CA PRO A 46 -15.28 -1.58 10.84
C PRO A 46 -16.81 -1.62 10.75
N ALA A 47 -17.39 -0.87 9.81
CA ALA A 47 -18.81 -0.82 9.53
C ALA A 47 -19.06 -0.65 8.03
N GLU A 48 -20.30 -0.90 7.61
CA GLU A 48 -20.74 -0.63 6.24
C GLU A 48 -20.57 0.87 5.92
N GLY A 49 -20.04 1.15 4.73
CA GLY A 49 -19.76 2.52 4.30
C GLY A 49 -18.60 3.21 5.02
N GLN A 50 -17.82 2.53 5.86
CA GLN A 50 -16.65 3.12 6.52
C GLN A 50 -15.34 2.43 6.13
N LEU A 51 -14.29 3.24 5.94
CA LEU A 51 -12.92 2.82 5.72
C LEU A 51 -12.00 3.47 6.76
N GLU A 52 -11.43 2.65 7.62
CA GLU A 52 -10.34 3.08 8.50
C GLU A 52 -9.00 2.80 7.83
N LEU A 53 -8.09 3.77 7.93
CA LEU A 53 -6.73 3.66 7.43
C LEU A 53 -5.73 3.88 8.57
N ARG A 54 -4.69 3.04 8.62
CA ARG A 54 -3.65 3.07 9.66
C ARG A 54 -2.28 2.90 9.04
N ALA A 55 -1.30 3.64 9.55
CA ALA A 55 0.08 3.57 9.12
C ALA A 55 1.02 3.88 10.29
N GLY A 56 0.88 3.18 11.42
CA GLY A 56 1.80 3.31 12.56
C GLY A 56 1.96 4.73 13.14
N GLY A 57 0.95 5.58 13.04
CA GLY A 57 0.98 6.98 13.50
C GLY A 57 1.47 8.01 12.48
N PHE A 58 1.89 7.57 11.29
CA PHE A 58 2.31 8.47 10.22
C PHE A 58 1.13 9.21 9.57
N PRO A 59 1.30 10.46 9.12
CA PRO A 59 0.26 11.22 8.44
C PRO A 59 -0.14 10.56 7.11
N ILE A 60 -1.43 10.27 6.96
CA ILE A 60 -2.01 9.74 5.72
C ILE A 60 -2.72 10.87 5.00
N TYR A 61 -2.47 10.97 3.69
CA TYR A 61 -3.20 11.83 2.78
C TYR A 61 -3.95 10.98 1.76
N TYR A 62 -5.18 11.35 1.45
CA TYR A 62 -6.03 10.58 0.55
C TYR A 62 -6.91 11.47 -0.31
N THR A 63 -7.37 10.92 -1.43
CA THR A 63 -8.42 11.47 -2.29
C THR A 63 -9.59 10.50 -2.33
N THR A 64 -10.77 10.96 -2.75
CA THR A 64 -11.97 10.10 -2.93
C THR A 64 -12.45 10.07 -4.38
N ASP A 65 -11.77 10.80 -5.26
CA ASP A 65 -12.06 10.93 -6.69
C ASP A 65 -11.20 10.01 -7.57
N GLY A 66 -10.36 9.16 -6.95
CA GLY A 66 -9.46 8.25 -7.65
C GLY A 66 -8.13 8.86 -8.11
N THR A 67 -7.86 10.13 -7.82
CA THR A 67 -6.60 10.79 -8.20
C THR A 67 -5.49 10.57 -7.17
N ASP A 68 -4.21 10.59 -7.54
CA ASP A 68 -3.12 10.46 -6.57
C ASP A 68 -3.04 11.70 -5.65
N PRO A 69 -2.96 11.55 -4.30
CA PRO A 69 -2.81 12.68 -3.38
C PRO A 69 -1.49 13.45 -3.57
N ARG A 70 -0.51 12.87 -4.28
CA ARG A 70 0.75 13.50 -4.66
C ARG A 70 0.65 14.14 -6.05
N ARG A 71 1.02 15.42 -6.15
CA ARG A 71 1.24 16.09 -7.44
C ARG A 71 2.56 15.68 -8.07
N PHE A 72 2.64 15.84 -9.39
CA PHE A 72 3.93 15.94 -10.07
C PHE A 72 4.79 17.03 -9.39
N GLY A 73 6.04 16.71 -9.08
CA GLY A 73 6.92 17.57 -8.28
C GLY A 73 6.84 17.38 -6.76
N GLY A 74 5.99 16.49 -6.25
CA GLY A 74 5.99 16.08 -4.83
C GLY A 74 5.14 16.93 -3.89
N GLY A 75 4.47 17.98 -4.38
CA GLY A 75 3.52 18.74 -3.57
C GLY A 75 2.23 17.96 -3.27
N VAL A 76 1.51 18.38 -2.23
CA VAL A 76 0.18 17.85 -1.91
C VAL A 76 -0.83 18.32 -2.97
N SER A 77 -1.67 17.41 -3.46
CA SER A 77 -2.76 17.72 -4.39
C SER A 77 -3.86 18.55 -3.70
N PRO A 78 -4.47 19.55 -4.37
CA PRO A 78 -5.64 20.25 -3.85
C PRO A 78 -6.85 19.33 -3.56
N ALA A 79 -6.93 18.19 -4.25
CA ALA A 79 -7.96 17.18 -4.01
C ALA A 79 -7.66 16.30 -2.78
N ALA A 80 -6.42 16.34 -2.25
CA ALA A 80 -6.01 15.52 -1.14
C ALA A 80 -6.50 16.09 0.19
N ARG A 81 -6.97 15.20 1.07
CA ARG A 81 -7.34 15.48 2.45
C ARG A 81 -6.39 14.72 3.36
N ARG A 82 -5.98 15.35 4.47
CA ARG A 82 -5.30 14.65 5.55
C ARG A 82 -6.31 13.79 6.30
N LEU A 83 -5.94 12.56 6.62
CA LEU A 83 -6.77 11.65 7.39
C LEU A 83 -6.85 12.10 8.85
N GLU A 84 -8.07 12.36 9.32
CA GLU A 84 -8.37 12.73 10.71
C GLU A 84 -9.33 11.73 11.39
N GLY A 85 -9.91 10.82 10.62
CA GLY A 85 -10.85 9.80 11.09
C GLY A 85 -11.22 8.83 9.96
N PRO A 86 -12.23 7.97 10.17
CA PRO A 86 -12.71 7.06 9.13
C PRO A 86 -13.19 7.81 7.88
N VAL A 87 -12.91 7.24 6.71
CA VAL A 87 -13.37 7.74 5.42
C VAL A 87 -14.73 7.12 5.09
N ASN A 88 -15.72 7.96 4.82
CA ASN A 88 -17.02 7.51 4.34
C ASN A 88 -16.91 7.03 2.89
N LEU A 89 -17.28 5.78 2.64
CA LEU A 89 -17.35 5.16 1.32
C LEU A 89 -18.80 5.13 0.85
N THR A 90 -19.12 5.89 -0.19
CA THR A 90 -20.36 5.69 -0.96
C THR A 90 -20.08 4.78 -2.16
N ALA A 91 -21.14 4.20 -2.74
CA ALA A 91 -21.02 3.39 -3.96
C ALA A 91 -20.25 4.15 -5.05
N GLY A 92 -19.27 3.47 -5.68
CA GLY A 92 -18.41 4.06 -6.71
C GLY A 92 -17.28 4.96 -6.21
N THR A 93 -17.12 5.19 -4.90
CA THR A 93 -15.99 5.97 -4.36
C THR A 93 -14.68 5.23 -4.57
N LYS A 94 -13.67 5.91 -5.12
CA LYS A 94 -12.32 5.39 -5.25
C LYS A 94 -11.37 6.18 -4.36
N VAL A 95 -10.84 5.54 -3.34
CA VAL A 95 -9.89 6.14 -2.41
C VAL A 95 -8.47 5.79 -2.82
N ILE A 96 -7.66 6.81 -3.14
CA ILE A 96 -6.21 6.67 -3.27
C ILE A 96 -5.56 7.33 -2.07
N ALA A 97 -4.71 6.60 -1.37
CA ALA A 97 -4.04 7.07 -0.16
C ALA A 97 -2.53 6.83 -0.20
N ARG A 98 -1.78 7.72 0.43
CA ARG A 98 -0.34 7.62 0.67
C ARG A 98 0.02 8.22 2.03
N VAL A 99 1.06 7.70 2.65
CA VAL A 99 1.75 8.40 3.75
C VAL A 99 2.52 9.58 3.18
N HIS A 100 2.54 10.71 3.88
CA HIS A 100 3.42 11.84 3.55
C HIS A 100 4.06 12.41 4.81
N GLU A 101 5.39 12.31 4.88
CA GLU A 101 6.18 12.71 6.04
C GLU A 101 7.48 13.36 5.53
N LYS A 102 7.81 14.56 6.01
CA LYS A 102 9.09 15.24 5.72
C LYS A 102 9.44 15.35 4.22
N GLY A 103 8.44 15.47 3.35
CA GLY A 103 8.62 15.61 1.90
C GLY A 103 8.76 14.29 1.14
N GLU A 104 8.74 13.16 1.83
CA GLU A 104 8.70 11.84 1.21
C GLU A 104 7.26 11.33 1.12
N TRP A 105 6.93 10.71 0.00
CA TRP A 105 5.65 10.07 -0.23
C TRP A 105 5.78 8.56 -0.16
N GLY A 106 4.95 7.94 0.67
CA GLY A 106 4.90 6.50 0.82
C GLY A 106 4.28 5.79 -0.38
N PRO A 107 4.23 4.45 -0.33
CA PRO A 107 3.61 3.62 -1.35
C PRO A 107 2.15 4.00 -1.58
N VAL A 108 1.69 3.85 -2.83
CA VAL A 108 0.28 4.09 -3.17
C VAL A 108 -0.58 2.93 -2.68
N ARG A 109 -1.73 3.25 -2.09
CA ARG A 109 -2.75 2.28 -1.70
C ARG A 109 -4.11 2.72 -2.25
N GLU A 110 -4.83 1.76 -2.79
CA GLU A 110 -6.14 1.95 -3.41
C GLU A 110 -7.20 1.16 -2.64
N PHE A 111 -8.35 1.80 -2.40
CA PHE A 111 -9.53 1.18 -1.79
C PHE A 111 -10.77 1.64 -2.54
N SER A 112 -11.76 0.75 -2.72
CA SER A 112 -13.00 1.08 -3.45
C SER A 112 -14.23 0.91 -2.57
N GLY A 113 -15.19 1.83 -2.64
CA GLY A 113 -16.56 1.58 -2.19
C GLY A 113 -17.10 0.33 -2.88
N ARG A 114 -17.82 -0.52 -2.15
CA ARG A 114 -18.60 -1.59 -2.80
C ARG A 114 -19.83 -1.00 -3.45
#